data_AF-A0AAY4CZ33-F1
#
_entry.id   AF-A0AAY4CZ33-F1
#
_cell.length_a   1.000
_cell.length_b   1.000
_cell.length_c   1.000
_cell.angle_alpha   90.00
_cell.angle_beta   90.00
_cell.angle_gamma   90.00
#
_symmetry.space_group_name_H-M   'P 1'
#
loop_
_entity.id
_entity.type
_entity.pdbx_description
1 polymer ?
#
loop_
_entity_poly.entity_id
_entity_poly.type
_entity_poly.pdbx_seq_one_letter_code
_entity_poly.pdbx_strand_id
1 'polypeptide(L)'
;MEDKPSTTNRLKDSGSHVHLPLRLVSEKMSSLLKEEMQKVLFRSEGQTLKEFIEIEEPGQGRYFLCVSVSKSNDVQVSVIRCQKKQRTNSKQFLCSHLEDSYHRTEVWSLADLVLLDGMDPDTDNPCFHMHFSTVRTVQAVNCAAKYSLARTLVALSSSHCQTPLNLTNFDCDYIQSGSVYTNRGDCMVLMQICYYAFNLVCLSMCPAP
;
A
#
# COMPACT_ATOMS: atom_id res chain seq x y z
N MET A 1 69.49 22.77 2.60
CA MET A 1 68.31 21.98 2.24
C MET A 1 67.20 22.39 3.20
N GLU A 2 66.65 23.60 3.05
CA GLU A 2 65.56 23.92 2.11
C GLU A 2 64.33 23.06 2.44
N ASP A 3 63.13 23.54 2.72
CA ASP A 3 62.52 24.85 2.53
C ASP A 3 61.21 24.87 3.36
N LYS A 4 60.77 26.04 3.84
CA LYS A 4 59.35 26.25 4.22
C LYS A 4 58.69 26.86 2.97
N PRO A 5 57.45 26.47 2.61
CA PRO A 5 56.41 27.51 2.70
C PRO A 5 54.97 27.03 2.95
N SER A 6 54.20 28.03 3.36
CA SER A 6 52.76 28.15 3.56
C SER A 6 51.91 28.05 2.27
N THR A 7 50.58 28.11 2.47
CA THR A 7 49.50 28.59 1.55
C THR A 7 48.99 27.53 0.55
N THR A 8 47.70 27.25 0.35
CA THR A 8 46.63 28.19 -0.03
C THR A 8 45.22 27.54 0.01
N ASN A 9 44.24 28.41 0.24
CA ASN A 9 42.78 28.34 0.15
C ASN A 9 42.10 27.49 -0.96
N ARG A 10 40.82 27.21 -0.67
CA ARG A 10 39.58 27.56 -1.44
C ARG A 10 38.73 26.41 -2.00
N LEU A 11 37.46 26.42 -1.53
CA LEU A 11 36.18 26.02 -2.15
C LEU A 11 36.17 25.19 -3.44
N LYS A 12 35.41 24.09 -3.42
CA LYS A 12 34.30 23.76 -4.34
C LYS A 12 33.60 22.50 -3.81
N ASP A 13 32.35 22.58 -3.33
CA ASP A 13 31.09 22.68 -4.07
C ASP A 13 30.47 21.28 -4.33
N SER A 14 29.18 21.21 -4.01
CA SER A 14 28.16 20.33 -4.58
C SER A 14 28.28 18.81 -4.39
N GLY A 15 27.37 18.29 -3.56
CA GLY A 15 27.11 16.86 -3.50
C GLY A 15 26.09 16.46 -2.45
N SER A 16 25.01 17.23 -2.28
CA SER A 16 23.79 16.75 -1.64
C SER A 16 23.24 15.60 -2.47
N HIS A 17 23.76 14.40 -2.23
CA HIS A 17 23.16 13.15 -2.68
C HIS A 17 21.88 13.00 -1.87
N VAL A 18 20.82 13.61 -2.40
CA VAL A 18 19.45 13.36 -1.98
C VAL A 18 19.22 11.90 -2.30
N HIS A 19 19.49 11.03 -1.32
CA HIS A 19 18.96 9.69 -1.29
C HIS A 19 17.46 9.87 -1.16
N LEU A 20 16.78 10.05 -2.30
CA LEU A 20 15.34 9.94 -2.37
C LEU A 20 15.05 8.57 -1.75
N PRO A 21 14.32 8.49 -0.63
CA PRO A 21 14.14 7.22 0.05
C PRO A 21 13.44 6.29 -0.93
N LEU A 22 13.97 5.09 -1.13
CA LEU A 22 13.41 4.03 -2.00
C LEU A 22 11.89 3.83 -1.79
N ARG A 23 11.38 4.19 -0.61
CA ARG A 23 9.95 4.28 -0.28
C ARG A 23 9.14 5.21 -1.21
N LEU A 24 9.62 6.43 -1.48
CA LEU A 24 8.93 7.40 -2.35
C LEU A 24 8.90 6.94 -3.81
N VAL A 25 9.95 6.26 -4.26
CA VAL A 25 10.00 5.70 -5.62
C VAL A 25 9.05 4.50 -5.73
N SER A 26 8.99 3.64 -4.72
CA SER A 26 8.06 2.51 -4.66
C SER A 26 6.58 2.95 -4.70
N GLU A 27 6.20 3.98 -3.93
CA GLU A 27 4.83 4.52 -3.90
C GLU A 27 4.43 5.23 -5.21
N LYS A 28 5.38 5.91 -5.86
CA LYS A 28 5.11 6.55 -7.15
C LYS A 28 4.95 5.51 -8.27
N MET A 29 5.71 4.42 -8.20
CA MET A 29 5.58 3.31 -9.14
C MET A 29 4.30 2.49 -8.89
N SER A 30 3.89 2.33 -7.63
CA SER A 30 2.64 1.63 -7.29
C SER A 30 1.40 2.45 -7.69
N SER A 31 1.43 3.78 -7.54
CA SER A 31 0.31 4.65 -7.93
C SER A 31 0.10 4.71 -9.45
N LEU A 32 1.17 4.81 -10.24
CA LEU A 32 1.09 4.76 -11.72
C LEU A 32 0.54 3.41 -12.20
N LEU A 33 1.05 2.31 -11.65
CA LEU A 33 0.57 0.97 -11.98
C LEU A 33 -0.90 0.77 -11.60
N LYS A 34 -1.30 1.24 -10.41
CA LYS A 34 -2.71 1.22 -9.97
C LYS A 34 -3.61 1.97 -10.95
N GLU A 35 -3.18 3.15 -11.39
CA GLU A 35 -3.96 3.98 -12.31
C GLU A 35 -4.07 3.34 -13.71
N GLU A 36 -2.99 2.73 -14.18
CA GLU A 36 -2.98 1.95 -15.42
C GLU A 36 -3.91 0.75 -15.34
N MET A 37 -3.77 -0.10 -14.31
CA MET A 37 -4.64 -1.27 -14.09
C MET A 37 -6.11 -0.85 -13.93
N GLN A 38 -6.38 0.25 -13.21
CA GLN A 38 -7.71 0.84 -13.09
C GLN A 38 -8.28 1.21 -14.47
N LYS A 39 -7.49 1.82 -15.35
CA LYS A 39 -7.95 2.21 -16.70
C LYS A 39 -8.16 1.01 -17.61
N VAL A 40 -7.24 0.05 -17.59
CA VAL A 40 -7.21 -1.08 -18.53
C VAL A 40 -8.22 -2.17 -18.16
N LEU A 41 -8.33 -2.53 -16.88
CA LEU A 41 -9.12 -3.69 -16.44
C LEU A 41 -10.42 -3.32 -15.73
N PHE A 42 -10.39 -2.33 -14.85
CA PHE A 42 -11.51 -2.11 -13.93
C PHE A 42 -12.51 -1.08 -14.44
N ARG A 43 -12.04 -0.03 -15.14
CA ARG A 43 -12.92 1.04 -15.65
C ARG A 43 -13.87 0.54 -16.74
N SER A 44 -13.43 -0.39 -17.60
CA SER A 44 -14.24 -1.03 -18.64
C SER A 44 -15.45 -1.76 -18.04
N GLU A 45 -15.28 -2.39 -16.88
CA GLU A 45 -16.31 -3.12 -16.15
C GLU A 45 -17.07 -2.24 -15.14
N GLY A 46 -16.78 -0.93 -15.09
CA GLY A 46 -17.36 -0.01 -14.11
C GLY A 46 -16.96 -0.31 -12.66
N GLN A 47 -15.82 -0.96 -12.44
CA GLN A 47 -15.28 -1.26 -11.12
C GLN A 47 -14.22 -0.23 -10.71
N THR A 48 -14.07 -0.05 -9.41
CA THR A 48 -13.03 0.80 -8.80
C THR A 48 -12.05 -0.06 -8.01
N LEU A 49 -10.78 -0.05 -8.40
CA LEU A 49 -9.68 -0.73 -7.73
C LEU A 49 -9.36 -0.03 -6.40
N LYS A 50 -9.57 -0.73 -5.28
CA LYS A 50 -9.33 -0.21 -3.93
C LYS A 50 -7.92 -0.50 -3.46
N GLU A 51 -7.48 -1.74 -3.58
CA GLU A 51 -6.14 -2.18 -3.20
C GLU A 51 -5.59 -3.19 -4.17
N PHE A 52 -4.27 -3.25 -4.29
CA PHE A 52 -3.58 -4.31 -5.01
C PHE A 52 -2.25 -4.65 -4.33
N ILE A 53 -1.87 -5.92 -4.39
CA ILE A 53 -0.57 -6.39 -3.91
C ILE A 53 0.07 -7.30 -4.95
N GLU A 54 1.40 -7.33 -5.00
CA GLU A 54 2.13 -8.31 -5.79
C GLU A 54 2.22 -9.63 -5.01
N ILE A 55 1.99 -10.75 -5.70
CA ILE A 55 2.01 -12.10 -5.15
C ILE A 55 2.97 -12.99 -5.96
N GLU A 56 3.53 -13.97 -5.27
CA GLU A 56 4.39 -14.99 -5.87
C GLU A 56 3.54 -16.18 -6.33
N GLU A 57 3.71 -16.54 -7.59
CA GLU A 57 3.03 -17.68 -8.22
C GLU A 57 4.08 -18.52 -8.97
N PRO A 58 3.87 -19.84 -9.12
CA PRO A 58 4.83 -20.72 -9.79
C PRO A 58 4.99 -20.45 -11.29
N GLY A 59 4.13 -19.64 -11.91
CA GLY A 59 4.18 -19.34 -13.33
C GLY A 59 5.12 -18.18 -13.69
N GLN A 60 5.52 -18.09 -14.97
CA GLN A 60 6.31 -16.95 -15.46
C GLN A 60 5.47 -15.67 -15.52
N GLY A 61 6.00 -14.58 -14.98
CA GLY A 61 5.38 -13.24 -15.01
C GLY A 61 5.23 -12.64 -13.62
N ARG A 62 4.59 -11.48 -13.53
CA ARG A 62 4.19 -10.88 -12.25
C ARG A 62 2.71 -11.12 -12.02
N TYR A 63 2.34 -11.40 -10.79
CA TYR A 63 0.96 -11.65 -10.40
C TYR A 63 0.56 -10.63 -9.35
N PHE A 64 -0.66 -10.14 -9.48
CA PHE A 64 -1.22 -9.15 -8.58
C PHE A 64 -2.54 -9.64 -8.05
N LEU A 65 -2.70 -9.58 -6.73
CA LEU A 65 -3.99 -9.78 -6.09
C LEU A 65 -4.64 -8.40 -5.91
N CYS A 66 -5.81 -8.22 -6.52
CA CYS A 66 -6.50 -6.94 -6.59
C CYS A 66 -7.87 -7.04 -5.94
N VAL A 67 -8.26 -5.98 -5.22
CA VAL A 67 -9.57 -5.84 -4.62
C VAL A 67 -10.29 -4.67 -5.26
N SER A 68 -11.41 -4.93 -5.91
CA SER A 68 -12.22 -3.93 -6.60
C SER A 68 -13.64 -3.88 -6.05
N VAL A 69 -14.29 -2.74 -6.24
CA VAL A 69 -15.70 -2.51 -5.88
C VAL A 69 -16.46 -2.12 -7.14
N SER A 70 -17.55 -2.82 -7.43
CA SER A 70 -18.44 -2.52 -8.54
C SER A 70 -19.34 -1.30 -8.25
N LYS A 71 -20.01 -0.78 -9.27
CA LYS A 71 -21.06 0.24 -9.11
C LYS A 71 -22.26 -0.25 -8.28
N SER A 72 -22.50 -1.55 -8.23
CA SER A 72 -23.54 -2.19 -7.41
C SER A 72 -23.12 -2.38 -5.95
N ASN A 73 -21.95 -1.85 -5.54
CA ASN A 73 -21.33 -2.07 -4.23
C ASN A 73 -20.90 -3.52 -3.95
N ASP A 74 -20.77 -4.35 -4.99
CA ASP A 74 -20.22 -5.69 -4.85
C ASP A 74 -18.70 -5.61 -4.80
N VAL A 75 -18.11 -6.28 -3.82
CA VAL A 75 -16.65 -6.32 -3.65
C VAL A 75 -16.11 -7.61 -4.25
N GLN A 76 -15.12 -7.48 -5.13
CA GLN A 76 -14.49 -8.60 -5.80
C GLN A 76 -12.99 -8.65 -5.50
N VAL A 77 -12.49 -9.87 -5.33
CA VAL A 77 -11.07 -10.18 -5.23
C VAL A 77 -10.67 -10.88 -6.52
N SER A 78 -9.60 -10.43 -7.17
CA SER A 78 -9.16 -11.01 -8.44
C SER A 78 -7.65 -11.13 -8.53
N VAL A 79 -7.18 -12.23 -9.12
CA VAL A 79 -5.76 -12.41 -9.47
C VAL A 79 -5.56 -11.97 -10.90
N ILE A 80 -4.57 -11.12 -11.10
CA ILE A 80 -4.20 -10.56 -12.40
C ILE A 80 -2.77 -10.95 -12.70
N ARG A 81 -2.58 -11.64 -13.82
CA ARG A 81 -1.28 -11.93 -14.40
C ARG A 81 -0.87 -10.82 -15.34
N CYS A 82 0.31 -10.26 -15.12
CA CYS A 82 0.99 -9.34 -16.01
C CYS A 82 2.02 -10.11 -16.84
N GLN A 83 1.84 -10.13 -18.16
CA GLN A 83 2.80 -10.69 -19.10
C GLN A 83 3.50 -9.56 -19.85
N LYS A 84 4.82 -9.49 -19.70
CA LYS A 84 5.65 -8.62 -20.54
C LYS A 84 5.87 -9.31 -21.88
N LYS A 85 5.45 -8.69 -22.97
CA LYS A 85 5.82 -9.16 -24.32
C LYS A 85 7.34 -8.99 -24.48
N GLN A 86 8.07 -10.10 -24.49
CA GLN A 86 9.52 -10.07 -24.71
C GLN A 86 9.81 -9.54 -26.12
N ARG A 87 10.63 -8.49 -26.22
CA ARG A 87 11.15 -8.00 -27.51
C ARG A 87 12.01 -9.10 -28.14
N THR A 88 11.52 -9.74 -29.19
CA THR A 88 12.37 -10.48 -30.11
C THR A 88 13.27 -9.48 -30.83
N ASN A 89 14.59 -9.70 -30.76
CA ASN A 89 15.64 -8.86 -31.33
C ASN A 89 15.38 -8.42 -32.78
N SER A 90 14.83 -7.22 -32.98
CA SER A 90 14.85 -6.53 -34.27
C SER A 90 14.96 -5.02 -34.02
N LYS A 91 16.02 -4.43 -34.58
CA LYS A 91 16.38 -3.01 -34.51
C LYS A 91 15.20 -2.11 -34.95
N GLN A 92 14.60 -1.36 -34.03
CA GLN A 92 14.01 -0.06 -34.38
C GLN A 92 13.83 0.82 -33.14
N PHE A 93 14.65 1.87 -33.06
CA PHE A 93 14.42 3.03 -32.23
C PHE A 93 13.19 3.76 -32.75
N LEU A 94 12.07 3.72 -32.03
CA LEU A 94 11.12 4.83 -31.80
C LEU A 94 9.89 4.29 -31.04
N CYS A 95 9.54 4.93 -29.93
CA CYS A 95 8.26 4.81 -29.21
C CYS A 95 7.63 3.42 -29.10
N SER A 96 7.95 2.66 -28.04
CA SER A 96 7.08 1.57 -27.60
C SER A 96 6.73 1.77 -26.13
N HIS A 97 5.59 2.40 -25.88
CA HIS A 97 4.79 2.17 -24.69
C HIS A 97 4.75 0.65 -24.49
N LEU A 98 5.40 0.14 -23.44
CA LEU A 98 5.39 -1.28 -23.11
C LEU A 98 3.93 -1.69 -22.93
N GLU A 99 3.38 -2.40 -23.89
CA GLU A 99 2.02 -2.92 -23.81
C GLU A 99 2.10 -4.22 -23.01
N ASP A 100 2.31 -4.07 -21.71
CA ASP A 100 2.19 -5.16 -20.74
C ASP A 100 0.72 -5.62 -20.81
N SER A 101 0.50 -6.89 -21.16
CA SER A 101 -0.86 -7.44 -21.24
C SER A 101 -1.28 -7.96 -19.87
N TYR A 102 -2.41 -7.46 -19.37
CA TYR A 102 -2.99 -7.87 -18.10
C TYR A 102 -4.15 -8.84 -18.33
N HIS A 103 -4.10 -9.99 -17.65
CA HIS A 103 -5.13 -11.02 -17.74
C HIS A 103 -5.61 -11.42 -16.35
N ARG A 104 -6.92 -11.38 -16.14
CA ARG A 104 -7.54 -11.84 -14.90
C ARG A 104 -7.62 -13.38 -14.95
N THR A 105 -6.99 -14.05 -13.99
CA THR A 105 -6.93 -15.52 -13.96
C THR A 105 -7.98 -16.10 -13.03
N GLU A 106 -8.20 -15.46 -11.88
CA GLU A 106 -9.12 -15.93 -10.84
C GLU A 106 -9.94 -14.75 -10.32
N VAL A 107 -11.21 -15.00 -9.99
CA VAL A 107 -12.16 -13.98 -9.50
C VAL A 107 -13.05 -14.59 -8.44
N TRP A 108 -13.18 -13.91 -7.31
CA TRP A 108 -14.04 -14.30 -6.20
C TRP A 108 -14.82 -13.10 -5.68
N SER A 109 -16.01 -13.37 -5.14
CA SER A 109 -16.75 -12.38 -4.36
C SER A 109 -16.19 -12.31 -2.95
N LEU A 110 -16.09 -11.11 -2.37
CA LEU A 110 -15.74 -10.97 -0.95
C LEU A 110 -16.81 -11.60 -0.05
N ALA A 111 -18.07 -11.62 -0.48
CA ALA A 111 -19.16 -12.23 0.27
C ALA A 111 -18.96 -13.74 0.49
N ASP A 112 -18.21 -14.40 -0.40
CA ASP A 112 -17.92 -15.83 -0.32
C ASP A 112 -16.69 -16.13 0.56
N LEU A 113 -15.96 -15.09 1.00
CA LEU A 113 -14.78 -15.25 1.85
C LEU A 113 -15.21 -15.50 3.30
N VAL A 114 -15.10 -16.75 3.74
CA VAL A 114 -15.53 -17.18 5.08
C VAL A 114 -14.49 -16.85 6.14
N LEU A 115 -13.21 -17.00 5.80
CA LEU A 115 -12.09 -16.84 6.72
C LEU A 115 -10.84 -16.35 5.96
N LEU A 116 -10.13 -15.41 6.56
CA LEU A 116 -8.78 -15.03 6.16
C LEU A 116 -7.82 -15.46 7.27
N ASP A 117 -6.91 -16.37 6.94
CA ASP A 117 -5.95 -16.95 7.89
C ASP A 117 -4.52 -16.48 7.56
N GLY A 118 -3.89 -15.78 8.50
CA GLY A 118 -2.54 -15.23 8.36
C GLY A 118 -1.42 -16.25 8.54
N MET A 119 -1.77 -17.53 8.73
CA MET A 119 -0.92 -18.70 8.97
C MET A 119 -0.16 -18.65 10.30
N ASP A 120 0.82 -17.77 10.41
CA ASP A 120 1.66 -17.63 11.60
C ASP A 120 1.78 -16.14 11.93
N PRO A 121 1.22 -15.68 13.08
CA PRO A 121 1.30 -14.28 13.50
C PRO A 121 2.65 -13.95 14.16
N ASP A 122 3.37 -14.93 14.70
CA ASP A 122 4.59 -14.73 15.49
C ASP A 122 5.85 -14.71 14.62
N THR A 123 5.72 -15.18 13.37
CA THR A 123 6.78 -15.15 12.37
C THR A 123 6.47 -14.10 11.29
N ASP A 124 7.51 -13.43 10.77
CA ASP A 124 7.41 -12.53 9.62
C ASP A 124 7.17 -13.32 8.31
N ASN A 125 6.02 -13.96 8.22
CA ASN A 125 5.62 -14.84 7.12
C ASN A 125 4.65 -14.10 6.17
N PRO A 126 4.99 -13.89 4.89
CA PRO A 126 4.13 -13.18 3.96
C PRO A 126 3.00 -14.04 3.37
N CYS A 127 2.92 -15.32 3.76
CA CYS A 127 1.89 -16.24 3.31
C CYS A 127 0.59 -16.08 4.11
N PHE A 128 -0.54 -16.31 3.45
CA PHE A 128 -1.86 -16.34 4.06
C PHE A 128 -2.81 -17.23 3.25
N HIS A 129 -3.89 -17.68 3.88
CA HIS A 129 -4.94 -18.48 3.27
C HIS A 129 -6.26 -17.69 3.17
N MET A 130 -6.87 -17.75 2.00
CA MET A 130 -8.21 -17.24 1.76
C MET A 130 -9.18 -18.42 1.64
N HIS A 131 -10.11 -18.53 2.58
CA HIS A 131 -11.08 -19.62 2.62
C HIS A 131 -12.37 -19.18 1.95
N PHE A 132 -12.50 -19.50 0.66
CA PHE A 132 -13.76 -19.40 -0.08
C PHE A 132 -14.46 -20.77 -0.07
N SER A 133 -15.09 -21.17 -1.19
CA SER A 133 -15.48 -22.58 -1.44
C SER A 133 -14.28 -23.52 -1.48
N THR A 134 -13.13 -23.01 -1.91
CA THR A 134 -11.83 -23.67 -1.89
C THR A 134 -10.83 -22.81 -1.13
N VAL A 135 -9.87 -23.44 -0.47
CA VAL A 135 -8.76 -22.72 0.18
C VAL A 135 -7.76 -22.27 -0.87
N ARG A 136 -7.54 -20.97 -0.97
CA ARG A 136 -6.50 -20.37 -1.82
C ARG A 136 -5.33 -19.91 -0.95
N THR A 137 -4.18 -20.55 -1.13
CA THR A 137 -2.91 -20.09 -0.53
C THR A 137 -2.31 -18.97 -1.36
N VAL A 138 -1.91 -17.89 -0.69
CA VAL A 138 -1.31 -16.71 -1.32
C VAL A 138 -0.01 -16.38 -0.62
N GLN A 139 1.05 -16.15 -1.39
CA GLN A 139 2.33 -15.66 -0.90
C GLN A 139 2.52 -14.23 -1.40
N ALA A 140 2.41 -13.25 -0.50
CA ALA A 140 2.72 -11.87 -0.85
C ALA A 140 4.23 -11.67 -1.02
N VAL A 141 4.64 -10.65 -1.77
CA VAL A 141 6.07 -10.30 -1.89
C VAL A 141 6.70 -9.83 -0.57
N ASN A 142 5.89 -9.39 0.40
CA ASN A 142 6.31 -9.03 1.75
C ASN A 142 5.12 -8.99 2.73
N CYS A 143 5.42 -8.99 4.02
CA CYS A 143 4.39 -8.96 5.08
C CYS A 143 3.61 -7.65 5.11
N ALA A 144 4.23 -6.51 4.78
CA ALA A 144 3.52 -5.24 4.70
C ALA A 144 2.36 -5.28 3.68
N ALA A 145 2.57 -5.95 2.53
CA ALA A 145 1.55 -6.18 1.53
C ALA A 145 0.42 -7.10 2.06
N LYS A 146 0.78 -8.21 2.74
CA LYS A 146 -0.18 -9.08 3.44
C LYS A 146 -1.11 -8.28 4.36
N TYR A 147 -0.54 -7.47 5.26
CA TYR A 147 -1.31 -6.65 6.21
C TYR A 147 -2.08 -5.49 5.54
N SER A 148 -1.57 -4.91 4.44
CA SER A 148 -2.30 -3.88 3.67
C SER A 148 -3.57 -4.44 3.04
N LEU A 149 -3.46 -5.62 2.42
CA LEU A 149 -4.59 -6.30 1.83
C LEU A 149 -5.62 -6.69 2.90
N ALA A 150 -5.17 -7.31 4.00
CA ALA A 150 -6.05 -7.73 5.09
C ALA A 150 -6.85 -6.55 5.68
N ARG A 151 -6.20 -5.40 5.93
CA ARG A 151 -6.88 -4.16 6.34
C ARG A 151 -7.96 -3.73 5.35
N THR A 152 -7.63 -3.74 4.06
CA THR A 152 -8.60 -3.36 3.02
C THR A 152 -9.79 -4.32 2.98
N LEU A 153 -9.56 -5.63 3.06
CA LEU A 153 -10.62 -6.63 3.06
C LEU A 153 -11.56 -6.47 4.25
N VAL A 154 -11.02 -6.25 5.45
CA VAL A 154 -11.81 -6.01 6.67
C VAL A 154 -12.65 -4.73 6.55
N ALA A 155 -12.03 -3.64 6.08
CA ALA A 155 -12.73 -2.37 5.88
C ALA A 155 -13.85 -2.48 4.85
N LEU A 156 -13.61 -3.18 3.73
CA LEU A 156 -14.61 -3.39 2.68
C LEU A 156 -15.71 -4.36 3.10
N SER A 157 -15.37 -5.43 3.81
CA SER A 157 -16.35 -6.38 4.35
C SER A 157 -17.31 -5.68 5.32
N SER A 158 -16.78 -4.84 6.21
CA SER A 158 -17.57 -4.08 7.18
C SER A 158 -18.47 -3.03 6.51
N SER A 159 -17.97 -2.34 5.47
CA SER A 159 -18.69 -1.24 4.81
C SER A 159 -19.65 -1.68 3.71
N HIS A 160 -19.37 -2.77 2.99
CA HIS A 160 -20.16 -3.21 1.83
C HIS A 160 -20.93 -4.50 2.09
N CYS A 161 -20.36 -5.45 2.83
CA CYS A 161 -21.00 -6.75 3.10
C CYS A 161 -21.80 -6.77 4.42
N GLN A 162 -21.70 -5.72 5.23
CA GLN A 162 -22.33 -5.58 6.56
C GLN A 162 -22.11 -6.78 7.49
N THR A 163 -21.08 -7.58 7.20
CA THR A 163 -20.73 -8.81 7.91
C THR A 163 -19.28 -8.69 8.30
N PRO A 164 -18.89 -8.97 9.55
CA PRO A 164 -17.49 -8.94 9.93
C PRO A 164 -16.75 -10.09 9.24
N LEU A 165 -15.64 -9.78 8.58
CA LEU A 165 -14.75 -10.79 8.04
C LEU A 165 -14.05 -11.53 9.19
N ASN A 166 -14.15 -12.86 9.22
CA ASN A 166 -13.40 -13.65 10.19
C ASN A 166 -11.92 -13.62 9.86
N LEU A 167 -11.11 -13.22 10.82
CA LEU A 167 -9.65 -13.20 10.74
C LEU A 167 -9.09 -14.18 11.76
N THR A 168 -8.05 -14.91 11.38
CA THR A 168 -7.30 -15.78 12.29
C THR A 168 -5.81 -15.63 11.99
N ASN A 169 -4.96 -15.75 13.00
CA ASN A 169 -3.50 -15.62 12.86
C ASN A 169 -3.04 -14.29 12.23
N PHE A 170 -3.81 -13.22 12.48
CA PHE A 170 -3.39 -11.85 12.20
C PHE A 170 -3.24 -11.10 13.50
N ASP A 171 -2.18 -10.30 13.61
CA ASP A 171 -2.07 -9.34 14.69
C ASP A 171 -3.09 -8.21 14.52
N CYS A 172 -4.03 -8.13 15.46
CA CYS A 172 -5.11 -7.16 15.49
C CYS A 172 -4.58 -5.71 15.50
N ASP A 173 -3.40 -5.46 16.07
CA ASP A 173 -2.82 -4.11 16.17
C ASP A 173 -2.45 -3.55 14.78
N TYR A 174 -2.12 -4.44 13.83
CA TYR A 174 -1.82 -4.07 12.44
C TYR A 174 -3.05 -4.04 11.53
N ILE A 175 -4.18 -4.60 11.98
CA ILE A 175 -5.41 -4.71 11.18
C ILE A 175 -6.45 -3.67 11.58
N GLN A 176 -6.65 -3.44 12.87
CA GLN A 176 -7.70 -2.55 13.33
C GLN A 176 -7.31 -1.10 13.03
N SER A 177 -8.08 -0.46 12.15
CA SER A 177 -7.89 0.96 11.81
C SER A 177 -8.46 1.91 12.87
N GLY A 178 -8.80 1.43 14.07
CA GLY A 178 -9.56 2.18 15.07
C GLY A 178 -9.16 1.89 16.51
N SER A 179 -8.12 2.58 16.99
CA SER A 179 -8.16 3.22 18.33
C SER A 179 -6.94 4.13 18.59
N VAL A 180 -5.82 3.97 17.87
CA VAL A 180 -4.59 4.76 18.17
C VAL A 180 -4.15 5.72 17.06
N TYR A 181 -4.46 5.47 15.79
CA TYR A 181 -3.87 6.28 14.70
C TYR A 181 -4.78 7.39 14.13
N THR A 182 -6.10 7.25 14.18
CA THR A 182 -7.06 8.30 13.79
C THR A 182 -7.08 9.50 14.74
N ASN A 183 -6.47 9.39 15.91
CA ASN A 183 -6.47 10.46 16.91
C ASN A 183 -5.12 11.19 17.03
N ARG A 184 -4.11 10.96 16.18
CA ARG A 184 -2.86 11.76 16.30
C ARG A 184 -3.05 13.21 15.85
N GLY A 185 -3.76 13.42 14.75
CA GLY A 185 -4.10 14.78 14.27
C GLY A 185 -5.04 15.48 15.23
N ASP A 186 -6.14 14.83 15.60
CA ASP A 186 -7.17 15.41 16.46
C ASP A 186 -6.69 15.57 17.91
N CYS A 187 -5.90 14.65 18.46
CA CYS A 187 -5.32 14.81 19.80
C CYS A 187 -4.23 15.90 19.82
N MET A 188 -3.44 16.07 18.75
CA MET A 188 -2.51 17.20 18.66
C MET A 188 -3.23 18.54 18.59
N VAL A 189 -4.30 18.63 17.78
CA VAL A 189 -5.13 19.84 17.68
C VAL A 189 -5.83 20.11 19.02
N LEU A 190 -6.38 19.09 19.66
CA LEU A 190 -7.00 19.20 20.99
C LEU A 190 -5.99 19.66 22.04
N MET A 191 -4.77 19.08 22.05
CA MET A 191 -3.72 19.48 22.98
C MET A 191 -3.26 20.93 22.77
N GLN A 192 -3.22 21.38 21.51
CA GLN A 192 -2.90 22.75 21.18
C GLN A 192 -4.02 23.72 21.61
N ILE A 193 -5.29 23.36 21.42
CA ILE A 193 -6.44 24.12 21.92
C ILE A 193 -6.42 24.20 23.46
N CYS A 194 -6.17 23.08 24.13
CA CYS A 194 -6.05 23.03 25.60
C CYS A 194 -4.92 23.92 26.11
N TYR A 195 -3.76 23.94 25.43
CA TYR A 195 -2.65 24.82 25.78
C TYR A 195 -3.01 26.30 25.62
N TYR A 196 -3.68 26.69 24.53
CA TYR A 196 -4.14 28.08 24.35
C TYR A 196 -5.19 28.48 25.39
N ALA A 197 -6.15 27.60 25.69
CA ALA A 197 -7.16 27.86 26.71
C ALA A 197 -6.53 28.04 28.10
N PHE A 198 -5.55 27.21 28.47
CA PHE A 198 -4.85 27.32 29.74
C PHE A 198 -4.07 28.65 29.84
N ASN A 199 -3.37 29.05 28.78
CA ASN A 199 -2.67 30.34 28.75
C ASN A 199 -3.63 31.54 28.86
N LEU A 200 -4.78 31.50 28.20
CA LEU A 200 -5.81 32.54 28.30
C LEU A 200 -6.39 32.64 29.72
N VAL A 201 -6.63 31.50 30.38
CA VAL A 201 -7.08 31.46 31.78
C VAL A 201 -6.00 32.02 32.72
N CYS A 202 -4.73 31.64 32.53
CA CYS A 202 -3.62 32.18 33.31
C CYS A 202 -3.49 33.71 33.16
N LEU A 203 -3.70 34.25 31.96
CA LEU A 203 -3.68 35.70 31.73
C LEU A 203 -4.88 36.41 32.37
N SER A 204 -6.04 35.77 32.45
CA SER A 204 -7.23 36.33 33.09
C SER A 204 -7.16 36.37 34.63
N MET A 205 -6.27 35.56 35.21
CA MET A 205 -6.05 35.46 36.66
C MET A 205 -4.84 36.27 37.14
N CYS A 206 -4.16 37.00 36.24
CA CYS A 206 -3.19 38.01 36.65
C CYS A 206 -3.96 39.23 37.18
N PRO A 207 -3.78 39.64 38.45
CA PRO A 207 -4.32 40.91 38.90
C PRO A 207 -3.68 42.01 38.05
N ALA A 208 -4.52 42.86 37.45
CA ALA A 208 -4.05 44.06 36.77
C ALA A 208 -3.21 44.89 37.77
N PRO A 209 -2.09 45.50 37.32
CA PRO A 209 -1.24 46.31 38.18
C PRO A 209 -1.98 47.51 38.78
#